data_AF-A0A920F5C1-F1
#
_entry.id   AF-A0A920F5C1-F1
#
_cell.length_a   1.000
_cell.length_b   1.000
_cell.length_c   1.000
_cell.angle_alpha   90.00
_cell.angle_beta   90.00
_cell.angle_gamma   90.00
#
_symmetry.space_group_name_H-M   'P 1'
#
loop_
_entity.id
_entity.type
_entity.pdbx_description
1 polymer ?
#
loop_
_entity_poly.entity_id
_entity_poly.type
_entity_poly.pdbx_seq_one_letter_code
_entity_poly.pdbx_strand_id
1 'polypeptide(L)'
;MIKKYKVFGLSLAFSAAIYFFLFGQENFQKLNFQKDLQLNFIDNASFEEKKNKIDSIINLSSSNPAQVYFLANYLFDKSEYALASRTLEHFILNFPNDTDAEVMALTAETKYLSNNQIFNDDIESLIEESLLKDPANVRALILKGLKQTLDKNYKDALKSWSIAFEYSEDADQKRIIMAGMSSALKQLKSLED
;
A
#
# COMPACT_ATOMS: atom_id res chain seq x y z
N MET A 1 -28.56 5.29 41.97
CA MET A 1 -28.23 4.55 40.72
C MET A 1 -28.42 5.38 39.44
N ILE A 2 -29.53 6.12 39.27
CA ILE A 2 -29.90 6.85 38.03
C ILE A 2 -28.85 7.88 37.52
N LYS A 3 -28.12 8.58 38.40
CA LYS A 3 -27.09 9.56 38.00
C LYS A 3 -25.88 8.94 37.28
N LYS A 4 -25.48 7.71 37.64
CA LYS A 4 -24.31 7.04 37.02
C LYS A 4 -24.59 6.65 35.57
N TYR A 5 -25.81 6.19 35.27
CA TYR A 5 -26.23 5.83 33.91
C TYR A 5 -26.32 7.05 32.97
N LYS A 6 -26.72 8.22 33.49
CA LYS A 6 -26.73 9.47 32.70
C LYS A 6 -25.34 9.94 32.31
N VAL A 7 -24.37 9.87 33.24
CA VAL A 7 -22.97 10.24 32.97
C VAL A 7 -22.34 9.26 31.98
N PHE A 8 -22.60 7.96 32.12
CA PHE A 8 -22.13 6.93 31.18
C PHE A 8 -22.73 7.09 29.77
N GLY A 9 -24.03 7.38 29.67
CA GLY A 9 -24.67 7.68 28.39
C GLY A 9 -24.10 8.93 27.71
N LEU A 10 -23.77 9.96 28.50
CA LEU A 10 -23.16 11.19 27.99
C LEU A 10 -21.73 10.95 27.49
N SER A 11 -20.93 10.16 28.20
CA SER A 11 -19.57 9.83 27.76
C SER A 11 -19.59 8.97 26.50
N LEU A 12 -20.53 8.05 26.37
CA LEU A 12 -20.68 7.21 25.17
C LEU A 12 -21.09 8.04 23.94
N ALA A 13 -22.01 8.99 24.12
CA ALA A 13 -22.43 9.90 23.06
C ALA A 13 -21.28 10.83 22.65
N PHE A 14 -20.48 11.31 23.61
CA PHE A 14 -19.31 12.14 23.35
C PHE A 14 -18.20 11.37 22.63
N SER A 15 -17.92 10.12 23.03
CA SER A 15 -16.95 9.28 22.32
C SER A 15 -17.42 8.92 20.90
N ALA A 16 -18.72 8.68 20.71
CA ALA A 16 -19.29 8.45 19.37
C ALA A 16 -19.20 9.70 18.49
N ALA A 17 -19.43 10.90 19.06
CA ALA A 17 -19.29 12.16 18.35
C ALA A 17 -17.82 12.44 17.96
N ILE A 18 -16.87 12.18 18.87
CA ILE A 18 -15.43 12.28 18.57
C ILE A 18 -15.04 11.28 17.49
N TYR A 19 -15.47 10.03 17.61
CA TYR A 19 -15.19 9.01 16.59
C TYR A 19 -15.75 9.42 15.22
N PHE A 20 -16.98 9.93 15.17
CA PHE A 20 -17.59 10.39 13.94
C PHE A 20 -16.86 11.61 13.35
N PHE A 21 -16.41 12.54 14.21
CA PHE A 21 -15.68 13.72 13.78
C PHE A 21 -14.27 13.38 13.26
N LEU A 22 -13.55 12.48 13.93
CA LEU A 22 -12.19 12.09 13.55
C LEU A 22 -12.16 11.08 12.40
N PHE A 23 -13.00 10.05 12.44
CA PHE A 23 -12.92 8.89 11.54
C PHE A 23 -14.20 8.65 10.74
N GLY A 24 -15.33 9.23 11.16
CA GLY A 24 -16.61 9.07 10.47
C GLY A 24 -16.58 9.70 9.08
N GLN A 25 -16.07 10.92 8.95
CA GLN A 25 -16.05 11.61 7.66
C GLN A 25 -15.26 10.86 6.59
N GLU A 26 -14.05 10.39 6.91
CA GLU A 26 -13.23 9.60 5.97
C GLU A 26 -13.90 8.29 5.56
N ASN A 27 -14.45 7.54 6.53
CA ASN A 27 -15.16 6.29 6.25
C ASN A 27 -16.41 6.50 5.39
N PHE A 28 -17.18 7.58 5.64
CA PHE A 28 -18.33 7.94 4.81
C PHE A 28 -17.92 8.39 3.41
N GLN A 29 -16.85 9.16 3.28
CA GLN A 29 -16.31 9.55 1.97
C GLN A 29 -15.82 8.32 1.18
N LYS A 30 -15.09 7.40 1.81
CA LYS A 30 -14.66 6.12 1.23
C LYS A 30 -15.84 5.28 0.74
N LEU A 31 -16.88 5.12 1.58
CA LEU A 31 -18.08 4.35 1.23
C LEU A 31 -18.88 5.01 0.10
N ASN A 32 -19.08 6.33 0.18
CA ASN A 32 -19.78 7.09 -0.86
C ASN A 32 -19.01 7.04 -2.17
N PHE A 33 -17.67 7.19 -2.14
CA PHE A 33 -16.85 7.13 -3.34
C PHE A 33 -16.91 5.75 -4.03
N GLN A 34 -16.84 4.65 -3.29
CA GLN A 34 -17.04 3.30 -3.85
C GLN A 34 -18.41 3.13 -4.50
N LYS A 35 -19.44 3.68 -3.88
CA LYS A 35 -20.82 3.63 -4.38
C LYS A 35 -21.01 4.53 -5.61
N ASP A 36 -20.45 5.73 -5.59
CA ASP A 36 -20.53 6.74 -6.64
C ASP A 36 -19.78 6.27 -7.90
N LEU A 37 -18.67 5.56 -7.73
CA LEU A 37 -17.92 4.94 -8.82
C LEU A 37 -18.42 3.55 -9.23
N GLN A 38 -19.42 3.01 -8.53
CA GLN A 38 -20.02 1.70 -8.81
C GLN A 38 -18.99 0.56 -9.00
N LEU A 39 -17.96 0.52 -8.15
CA LEU A 39 -16.80 -0.39 -8.30
C LEU A 39 -17.13 -1.90 -8.20
N ASN A 40 -18.38 -2.25 -7.95
CA ASN A 40 -18.89 -3.63 -7.89
C ASN A 40 -18.69 -4.42 -9.20
N PHE A 41 -18.43 -3.75 -10.32
CA PHE A 41 -18.13 -4.43 -11.59
C PHE A 41 -16.83 -5.24 -11.54
N ILE A 42 -15.90 -4.89 -10.64
CA ILE A 42 -14.57 -5.49 -10.58
C ILE A 42 -14.63 -6.99 -10.29
N ASP A 43 -15.62 -7.45 -9.53
CA ASP A 43 -15.70 -8.87 -9.14
C ASP A 43 -16.19 -9.79 -10.29
N ASN A 44 -16.90 -9.26 -11.29
CA ASN A 44 -17.60 -10.09 -12.29
C ASN A 44 -17.28 -9.76 -13.76
N ALA A 45 -16.54 -8.68 -14.03
CA ALA A 45 -16.22 -8.25 -15.39
C ALA A 45 -14.97 -8.95 -15.94
N SER A 46 -14.86 -9.04 -17.27
CA SER A 46 -13.61 -9.41 -17.93
C SER A 46 -12.53 -8.34 -17.72
N PHE A 47 -11.26 -8.69 -17.89
CA PHE A 47 -10.15 -7.74 -17.73
C PHE A 47 -10.30 -6.48 -18.61
N GLU A 48 -10.70 -6.64 -19.88
CA GLU A 48 -10.83 -5.51 -20.79
C GLU A 48 -12.00 -4.59 -20.40
N GLU A 49 -13.11 -5.16 -19.93
CA GLU A 49 -14.22 -4.37 -19.37
C GLU A 49 -13.81 -3.61 -18.11
N LYS A 50 -13.02 -4.26 -17.22
CA LYS A 50 -12.49 -3.59 -16.04
C LYS A 50 -11.60 -2.42 -16.43
N LYS A 51 -10.66 -2.65 -17.34
CA LYS A 51 -9.74 -1.64 -17.86
C LYS A 51 -10.49 -0.44 -18.44
N ASN A 52 -11.46 -0.66 -19.32
CA ASN A 52 -12.23 0.43 -19.94
C ASN A 52 -13.02 1.27 -18.92
N LYS A 53 -13.62 0.61 -17.91
CA LYS A 53 -14.32 1.31 -16.84
C LYS A 53 -13.36 2.08 -15.93
N ILE A 54 -12.22 1.49 -15.59
CA ILE A 54 -11.18 2.15 -14.79
C ILE A 54 -10.63 3.37 -15.52
N ASP A 55 -10.31 3.25 -16.81
CA ASP A 55 -9.86 4.38 -17.63
C ASP A 55 -10.92 5.51 -17.64
N SER A 56 -12.21 5.15 -17.70
CA SER A 56 -13.30 6.13 -17.59
C SER A 56 -13.34 6.83 -16.23
N ILE A 57 -13.15 6.08 -15.14
CA ILE A 57 -13.11 6.60 -13.77
C ILE A 57 -11.90 7.53 -13.57
N ILE A 58 -10.72 7.12 -14.04
CA ILE A 58 -9.49 7.91 -14.00
C ILE A 58 -9.70 9.25 -14.73
N ASN A 59 -10.31 9.23 -15.92
CA ASN A 59 -10.61 10.45 -16.66
C ASN A 59 -11.57 11.39 -15.90
N LEU A 60 -12.60 10.83 -15.26
CA LEU A 60 -13.52 11.61 -14.41
C LEU A 60 -12.83 12.18 -13.16
N SER A 61 -11.80 11.48 -12.67
CA SER A 61 -11.02 11.84 -11.48
C SER A 61 -9.73 12.59 -11.83
N SER A 62 -9.57 13.05 -13.07
CA SER A 62 -8.31 13.57 -13.63
C SER A 62 -7.76 14.81 -12.93
N SER A 63 -8.58 15.52 -12.16
CA SER A 63 -8.15 16.66 -11.34
C SER A 63 -8.15 16.38 -9.83
N ASN A 64 -8.32 15.12 -9.42
CA ASN A 64 -8.43 14.73 -8.01
C ASN A 64 -7.47 13.57 -7.68
N PRO A 65 -6.25 13.87 -7.21
CA PRO A 65 -5.26 12.84 -6.88
C PRO A 65 -5.80 11.84 -5.84
N ALA A 66 -6.48 12.31 -4.79
CA ALA A 66 -6.99 11.44 -3.72
C ALA A 66 -7.95 10.35 -4.25
N GLN A 67 -8.78 10.69 -5.25
CA GLN A 67 -9.68 9.74 -5.89
C GLN A 67 -8.93 8.68 -6.73
N VAL A 68 -7.91 9.10 -7.47
CA VAL A 68 -7.08 8.18 -8.26
C VAL A 68 -6.25 7.26 -7.35
N TYR A 69 -5.67 7.80 -6.28
CA TYR A 69 -4.93 7.01 -5.30
C TYR A 69 -5.81 6.01 -4.56
N PHE A 70 -7.03 6.43 -4.19
CA PHE A 70 -8.02 5.52 -3.62
C PHE A 70 -8.33 4.36 -4.55
N LEU A 71 -8.57 4.66 -5.84
CA LEU A 71 -8.88 3.64 -6.84
C LEU A 71 -7.76 2.62 -6.94
N ALA A 72 -6.50 3.07 -6.97
CA ALA A 72 -5.34 2.18 -6.98
C ALA A 72 -5.30 1.25 -5.75
N ASN A 73 -5.50 1.78 -4.54
CA ASN A 73 -5.55 0.97 -3.33
C ASN A 73 -6.71 -0.03 -3.33
N TYR A 74 -7.89 0.39 -3.80
CA TYR A 74 -9.02 -0.53 -3.94
C TYR A 74 -8.71 -1.69 -4.91
N LEU A 75 -8.04 -1.39 -6.04
CA LEU A 75 -7.62 -2.41 -7.00
C LEU A 75 -6.56 -3.34 -6.40
N PHE A 76 -5.61 -2.79 -5.63
CA PHE A 76 -4.62 -3.58 -4.89
C PHE A 76 -5.28 -4.54 -3.90
N ASP A 77 -6.22 -4.06 -3.08
CA ASP A 77 -6.98 -4.87 -2.12
C ASP A 77 -7.77 -6.00 -2.79
N LYS A 78 -8.20 -5.78 -4.05
CA LYS A 78 -8.88 -6.76 -4.89
C LYS A 78 -7.92 -7.68 -5.67
N SER A 79 -6.62 -7.58 -5.42
CA SER A 79 -5.57 -8.31 -6.14
C SER A 79 -5.53 -8.04 -7.66
N GLU A 80 -6.09 -6.91 -8.09
CA GLU A 80 -6.06 -6.45 -9.49
C GLU A 80 -4.76 -5.68 -9.77
N TYR A 81 -3.62 -6.31 -9.50
CA TYR A 81 -2.32 -5.62 -9.43
C TYR A 81 -1.91 -4.92 -10.73
N ALA A 82 -2.23 -5.49 -11.90
CA ALA A 82 -1.95 -4.86 -13.18
C ALA A 82 -2.73 -3.56 -13.39
N LEU A 83 -3.99 -3.54 -12.94
CA LEU A 83 -4.86 -2.36 -13.02
C LEU A 83 -4.46 -1.32 -11.95
N ALA A 84 -4.08 -1.77 -10.74
CA ALA A 84 -3.55 -0.92 -9.69
C ALA A 84 -2.26 -0.21 -10.14
N SER A 85 -1.30 -0.97 -10.71
CA SER A 85 -0.04 -0.43 -11.27
C SER A 85 -0.32 0.65 -12.32
N ARG A 86 -1.17 0.36 -13.31
CA ARG A 86 -1.55 1.32 -14.36
C ARG A 86 -2.18 2.59 -13.77
N THR A 87 -3.01 2.44 -12.73
CA THR A 87 -3.66 3.57 -12.07
C THR A 87 -2.64 4.44 -11.32
N LEU A 88 -1.64 3.83 -10.68
CA LEU A 88 -0.56 4.54 -9.99
C LEU A 88 0.43 5.20 -10.96
N GLU A 89 0.74 4.55 -12.09
CA GLU A 89 1.53 5.17 -13.15
C GLU A 89 0.85 6.44 -13.69
N HIS A 90 -0.46 6.39 -13.90
CA HIS A 90 -1.25 7.56 -14.23
C HIS A 90 -1.17 8.62 -13.12
N PHE A 91 -1.25 8.21 -11.85
CA PHE A 91 -1.13 9.13 -10.72
C PHE A 91 0.22 9.85 -10.73
N ILE A 92 1.33 9.13 -10.85
CA ILE A 92 2.69 9.68 -10.85
C ILE A 92 2.87 10.69 -11.98
N LEU A 93 2.35 10.36 -13.17
CA LEU A 93 2.47 11.21 -14.35
C LEU A 93 1.69 12.52 -14.23
N ASN A 94 0.48 12.48 -13.65
CA ASN A 94 -0.45 13.61 -13.67
C ASN A 94 -0.48 14.42 -12.37
N PHE A 95 -0.02 13.83 -11.26
CA PHE A 95 0.04 14.46 -9.94
C PHE A 95 1.46 14.35 -9.32
N PRO A 96 2.50 14.86 -10.00
CA PRO A 96 3.88 14.72 -9.53
C PRO A 96 4.13 15.40 -8.17
N ASN A 97 3.39 16.45 -7.85
CA ASN A 97 3.48 17.15 -6.56
C ASN A 97 2.85 16.37 -5.41
N ASP A 98 1.91 15.47 -5.71
CA ASP A 98 1.23 14.60 -4.74
C ASP A 98 1.91 13.21 -4.67
N THR A 99 2.96 12.99 -5.46
CA THR A 99 3.71 11.72 -5.50
C THR A 99 4.75 11.68 -4.38
N ASP A 100 4.36 11.04 -3.28
CA ASP A 100 5.22 10.78 -2.13
C ASP A 100 5.94 9.41 -2.22
N ALA A 101 6.66 9.06 -1.16
CA ALA A 101 7.39 7.80 -1.08
C ALA A 101 6.47 6.57 -1.11
N GLU A 102 5.27 6.65 -0.52
CA GLU A 102 4.34 5.52 -0.44
C GLU A 102 3.69 5.25 -1.80
N VAL A 103 3.36 6.30 -2.57
CA VAL A 103 2.89 6.15 -3.96
C VAL A 103 3.92 5.39 -4.78
N MET A 104 5.20 5.75 -4.68
CA MET A 104 6.29 5.07 -5.39
C MET A 104 6.45 3.61 -4.94
N ALA A 105 6.44 3.36 -3.62
CA ALA A 105 6.57 2.02 -3.07
C ALA A 105 5.40 1.10 -3.48
N LEU A 106 4.17 1.61 -3.43
CA LEU A 106 2.98 0.87 -3.84
C LEU A 106 2.99 0.60 -5.36
N THR A 107 3.53 1.53 -6.15
CA THR A 107 3.72 1.32 -7.59
C THR A 107 4.73 0.21 -7.85
N ALA A 108 5.86 0.21 -7.14
CA ALA A 108 6.85 -0.87 -7.23
C ALA A 108 6.24 -2.24 -6.85
N GLU A 109 5.47 -2.31 -5.77
CA GLU A 109 4.85 -3.56 -5.33
C GLU A 109 3.80 -4.08 -6.30
N THR A 110 2.91 -3.21 -6.78
CA THR A 110 1.90 -3.60 -7.78
C THR A 110 2.54 -4.09 -9.08
N LYS A 111 3.62 -3.44 -9.53
CA LYS A 111 4.43 -3.91 -10.67
C LYS A 111 5.07 -5.27 -10.40
N TYR A 112 5.71 -5.44 -9.24
CA TYR A 112 6.31 -6.72 -8.85
C TYR A 112 5.28 -7.85 -8.83
N LEU A 113 4.12 -7.64 -8.19
CA LEU A 113 3.06 -8.63 -8.09
C LEU A 113 2.42 -8.95 -9.43
N SER A 114 2.21 -7.95 -10.30
CA SER A 114 1.68 -8.16 -11.65
C SER A 114 2.71 -8.78 -12.61
N ASN A 115 4.00 -8.62 -12.35
CA ASN A 115 5.10 -9.20 -13.11
C ASN A 115 5.55 -10.57 -12.57
N ASN A 116 4.63 -11.39 -12.08
CA ASN A 116 4.91 -12.72 -11.53
C ASN A 116 6.01 -12.74 -10.45
N GLN A 117 6.12 -11.67 -9.67
CA GLN A 117 7.13 -11.54 -8.61
C GLN A 117 8.57 -11.57 -9.13
N ILE A 118 8.78 -11.03 -10.33
CA ILE A 118 10.10 -10.88 -10.95
C ILE A 118 10.48 -9.41 -10.93
N PHE A 119 11.63 -9.10 -10.34
CA PHE A 119 12.20 -7.75 -10.36
C PHE A 119 12.71 -7.38 -11.76
N ASN A 120 12.62 -6.10 -12.08
CA ASN A 120 13.19 -5.49 -13.27
C ASN A 120 13.63 -4.04 -12.93
N ASP A 121 14.35 -3.41 -13.84
CA ASP A 121 14.95 -2.08 -13.63
C ASP A 121 13.92 -1.00 -13.22
N ASP A 122 12.68 -1.08 -13.74
CA ASP A 122 11.62 -0.12 -13.43
C ASP A 122 11.11 -0.28 -11.98
N ILE A 123 10.91 -1.54 -11.53
CA ILE A 123 10.57 -1.84 -10.14
C ILE A 123 11.69 -1.38 -9.20
N GLU A 124 12.94 -1.66 -9.56
CA GLU A 124 14.11 -1.28 -8.76
C GLU A 124 14.27 0.24 -8.66
N SER A 125 14.08 0.98 -9.75
CA SER A 125 14.08 2.45 -9.76
C SER A 125 13.01 3.02 -8.82
N LEU A 126 11.78 2.51 -8.87
CA LEU A 126 10.70 2.98 -7.99
C LEU A 126 10.98 2.72 -6.51
N ILE A 127 11.63 1.60 -6.19
CA ILE A 127 12.08 1.30 -4.82
C ILE A 127 13.12 2.33 -4.37
N GLU A 128 14.10 2.63 -5.22
CA GLU A 128 15.14 3.62 -4.91
C GLU A 128 14.56 5.03 -4.76
N GLU A 129 13.70 5.46 -5.67
CA GLU A 129 13.03 6.76 -5.62
C GLU A 129 12.17 6.91 -4.36
N SER A 130 11.44 5.86 -3.97
CA SER A 130 10.70 5.83 -2.71
C SER A 130 11.62 6.04 -1.51
N LEU A 131 12.72 5.28 -1.43
CA LEU A 131 13.68 5.35 -0.31
C LEU A 131 14.49 6.64 -0.29
N LEU A 132 14.64 7.32 -1.43
CA LEU A 132 15.24 8.65 -1.49
C LEU A 132 14.31 9.71 -0.86
N LYS A 133 12.99 9.57 -1.01
CA LYS A 133 12.00 10.46 -0.40
C LYS A 133 11.78 10.14 1.08
N ASP A 134 11.68 8.86 1.42
CA ASP A 134 11.52 8.38 2.79
C ASP A 134 12.37 7.12 3.01
N PRO A 135 13.56 7.25 3.62
CA PRO A 135 14.43 6.13 3.94
C PRO A 135 13.81 5.09 4.90
N ALA A 136 12.74 5.45 5.60
CA ALA A 136 12.02 4.58 6.53
C ALA A 136 10.77 3.93 5.92
N ASN A 137 10.49 4.15 4.62
CA ASN A 137 9.32 3.56 3.97
C ASN A 137 9.38 2.03 4.03
N VAL A 138 8.51 1.44 4.86
CA VAL A 138 8.56 0.01 5.18
C VAL A 138 8.30 -0.86 3.96
N ARG A 139 7.37 -0.45 3.07
CA ARG A 139 7.02 -1.21 1.87
C ARG A 139 8.20 -1.29 0.90
N ALA A 140 8.87 -0.17 0.64
CA ALA A 140 10.07 -0.14 -0.20
C ALA A 140 11.23 -0.92 0.42
N LEU A 141 11.44 -0.82 1.73
CA LEU A 141 12.47 -1.61 2.44
C LEU A 141 12.21 -3.12 2.37
N ILE A 142 10.95 -3.55 2.45
CA ILE A 142 10.57 -4.96 2.26
C ILE A 142 10.95 -5.43 0.85
N LEU A 143 10.57 -4.70 -0.20
CA LEU A 143 10.90 -5.05 -1.58
C LEU A 143 12.41 -5.06 -1.82
N LYS A 144 13.14 -4.07 -1.29
CA LYS A 144 14.60 -4.02 -1.35
C LYS A 144 15.26 -5.22 -0.66
N GLY A 145 14.77 -5.59 0.53
CA GLY A 145 15.22 -6.77 1.26
C GLY A 145 15.00 -8.06 0.49
N LEU A 146 13.85 -8.21 -0.19
CA LEU A 146 13.56 -9.35 -1.07
C LEU A 146 14.56 -9.42 -2.22
N LYS A 147 14.74 -8.32 -2.96
CA LYS A 147 15.67 -8.26 -4.10
C LYS A 147 17.10 -8.59 -3.67
N GLN A 148 17.60 -7.96 -2.61
CA GLN A 148 18.94 -8.22 -2.09
C GLN A 148 19.11 -9.68 -1.63
N THR A 149 18.07 -10.31 -1.09
CA THR A 149 18.10 -11.73 -0.74
C THR A 149 18.21 -12.62 -1.98
N LEU A 150 17.45 -12.31 -3.05
CA LEU A 150 17.53 -13.02 -4.34
C LEU A 150 18.90 -12.88 -4.99
N ASP A 151 19.51 -11.70 -4.91
CA ASP A 151 20.86 -11.42 -5.40
C ASP A 151 21.98 -12.02 -4.53
N LYS A 152 21.62 -12.71 -3.44
CA LYS A 152 22.55 -13.26 -2.44
C LYS A 152 23.36 -12.21 -1.67
N ASN A 153 22.92 -10.95 -1.71
CA ASN A 153 23.46 -9.85 -0.93
C ASN A 153 22.90 -9.85 0.50
N TYR A 154 23.08 -10.97 1.22
CA TYR A 154 22.38 -11.24 2.49
C TYR A 154 22.70 -10.23 3.59
N LYS A 155 23.91 -9.67 3.64
CA LYS A 155 24.29 -8.65 4.62
C LYS A 155 23.48 -7.35 4.43
N ASP A 156 23.31 -6.92 3.18
CA ASP A 156 22.54 -5.72 2.89
C ASP A 156 21.04 -5.98 2.98
N ALA A 157 20.58 -7.18 2.59
CA ALA A 157 19.22 -7.62 2.83
C ALA A 157 18.86 -7.51 4.31
N LEU A 158 19.70 -8.04 5.21
CA LEU A 158 19.48 -7.96 6.65
C LEU A 158 19.40 -6.52 7.17
N LYS A 159 20.14 -5.56 6.60
CA LYS A 159 20.01 -4.14 6.94
C LYS A 159 18.63 -3.61 6.55
N SER A 160 18.23 -3.83 5.29
CA SER A 160 16.92 -3.39 4.79
C SER A 160 15.78 -3.99 5.62
N TRP A 161 15.85 -5.30 5.91
CA TRP A 161 14.87 -5.97 6.75
C TRP A 161 14.82 -5.45 8.18
N SER A 162 15.98 -5.14 8.78
CA SER A 162 16.03 -4.64 10.16
C SER A 162 15.39 -3.25 10.28
N ILE A 163 15.67 -2.37 9.32
CA ILE A 163 15.04 -1.04 9.27
C ILE A 163 13.54 -1.20 9.05
N ALA A 164 13.11 -2.05 8.10
CA ALA A 164 11.68 -2.33 7.88
C ALA A 164 10.99 -2.81 9.17
N PHE A 165 11.65 -3.69 9.94
CA PHE A 165 11.10 -4.21 11.19
C PHE A 165 10.93 -3.12 12.26
N GLU A 166 11.91 -2.22 12.37
CA GLU A 166 11.93 -1.12 13.35
C GLU A 166 10.77 -0.14 13.10
N TYR A 167 10.54 0.23 11.84
CA TYR A 167 9.52 1.20 11.44
C TYR A 167 8.14 0.59 11.15
N SER A 168 8.04 -0.74 11.10
CA SER A 168 6.75 -1.41 10.98
C SER A 168 5.94 -1.23 12.27
N GLU A 169 4.67 -0.89 12.15
CA GLU A 169 3.72 -0.86 13.29
C GLU A 169 2.79 -2.08 13.29
N ASP A 170 2.63 -2.73 12.13
CA ASP A 170 1.71 -3.85 11.94
C ASP A 170 2.33 -5.20 12.33
N ALA A 171 1.59 -6.00 13.11
CA ALA A 171 2.08 -7.26 13.63
C ALA A 171 2.22 -8.35 12.55
N ASP A 172 1.38 -8.33 11.52
CA ASP A 172 1.44 -9.29 10.42
C ASP A 172 2.61 -8.97 9.49
N GLN A 173 2.82 -7.68 9.17
CA GLN A 173 3.97 -7.18 8.45
C GLN A 173 5.28 -7.50 9.17
N LYS A 174 5.35 -7.31 10.50
CA LYS A 174 6.51 -7.74 11.31
C LYS A 174 6.80 -9.23 11.17
N ARG A 175 5.78 -10.09 11.13
CA ARG A 175 5.97 -11.54 10.93
C ARG A 175 6.57 -11.85 9.57
N ILE A 176 6.10 -11.19 8.51
CA ILE A 176 6.66 -11.34 7.16
C ILE A 176 8.12 -10.90 7.12
N ILE A 177 8.44 -9.75 7.70
CA ILE A 177 9.81 -9.23 7.78
C ILE A 177 10.73 -10.21 8.54
N MET A 178 10.30 -10.72 9.69
CA MET A 178 11.07 -11.70 10.47
C MET A 178 11.35 -13.00 9.69
N ALA A 179 10.40 -13.44 8.85
CA ALA A 179 10.62 -14.60 7.97
C ALA A 179 11.70 -14.30 6.93
N GLY A 180 11.67 -13.11 6.31
CA GLY A 180 12.71 -12.61 5.40
C GLY A 180 14.09 -12.55 6.07
N MET A 181 14.18 -11.96 7.27
CA MET A 181 15.41 -11.89 8.07
C MET A 181 15.97 -13.28 8.37
N SER A 182 15.11 -14.20 8.83
CA SER A 182 15.50 -15.56 9.19
C SER A 182 16.05 -16.32 7.99
N SER A 183 15.42 -16.15 6.82
CA SER A 183 15.89 -16.73 5.56
C SER A 183 17.27 -16.20 5.17
N ALA A 184 17.45 -14.87 5.15
CA ALA A 184 18.72 -14.23 4.82
C ALA A 184 19.84 -14.63 5.79
N LEU A 185 19.56 -14.69 7.10
CA LEU A 185 20.54 -15.10 8.12
C LEU A 185 20.97 -16.57 7.95
N LYS A 186 20.04 -17.47 7.64
CA LYS A 186 20.35 -18.88 7.40
C LYS A 186 21.28 -19.04 6.20
N GLN A 187 20.99 -18.35 5.10
CA GLN A 187 21.82 -18.39 3.90
C GLN A 187 23.21 -17.78 4.13
N LEU A 188 23.28 -16.66 4.85
CA LEU A 188 24.56 -16.03 5.19
C LEU A 188 25.48 -16.98 5.97
N LYS A 189 24.96 -17.66 6.99
CA LYS A 189 25.74 -18.62 7.78
C LYS A 189 26.24 -19.78 6.94
N SER A 190 25.42 -20.30 6.02
CA SER A 190 25.83 -21.40 5.13
C SER A 190 26.92 -21.04 4.12
N LEU A 191 27.24 -19.76 3.94
CA LEU A 191 28.37 -19.30 3.13
C LEU A 191 29.66 -19.14 3.94
N GLU A 192 29.55 -19.13 5.27
CA GLU A 192 30.68 -18.98 6.20
C GLU A 192 31.21 -20.33 6.70
N ASP A 193 30.43 -21.41 6.52
CA ASP A 193 30.78 -22.81 6.80
C ASP A 193 31.41 -23.49 5.56
#